data_AF-A0A090X5A0-F1
#
_entry.id   AF-A0A090X5A0-F1
#
_cell.length_a   1.000
_cell.length_b   1.000
_cell.length_c   1.000
_cell.angle_alpha   90.00
_cell.angle_beta   90.00
_cell.angle_gamma   90.00
#
_symmetry.space_group_name_H-M   'P 1'
#
loop_
_entity.id
_entity.type
_entity.pdbx_description
1 polymer ?
#
loop_
_entity_poly.entity_id
_entity_poly.type
_entity_poly.pdbx_seq_one_letter_code
_entity_poly.pdbx_strand_id
1 'polypeptide(L)' 'MKFVKTLAILFLVASCAPIYVNYDYEKGTDFTKYKSYNYYADMKTGLSELDTKRLLNALDEQLQAKGFALSDTPDFL' A
#
# COMPACT_ATOMS: atom_id res chain seq x y z
N MET A 1 25.92 35.55 -2.26
CA MET A 1 25.40 34.92 -1.02
C MET A 1 23.92 34.55 -1.07
N LYS A 2 23.00 35.39 -1.59
CA LYS A 2 21.56 35.04 -1.71
C LYS A 2 21.32 33.79 -2.58
N PHE A 3 21.99 33.71 -3.73
CA PHE A 3 21.82 32.59 -4.68
C PHE A 3 22.23 31.22 -4.08
N VAL A 4 23.33 31.19 -3.32
CA VAL A 4 23.80 29.99 -2.61
C VAL A 4 22.79 29.54 -1.54
N LYS A 5 22.19 30.50 -0.81
CA LYS A 5 21.15 30.20 0.19
C LYS A 5 19.87 29.65 -0.46
N THR A 6 19.43 30.24 -1.58
CA THR A 6 18.26 29.76 -2.34
C THR A 6 18.51 28.35 -2.91
N LEU A 7 19.70 28.09 -3.43
CA LEU A 7 20.06 26.78 -3.97
C LEU A 7 20.14 25.71 -2.86
N ALA A 8 20.67 26.03 -1.69
CA ALA A 8 20.71 25.11 -0.55
C ALA A 8 19.29 24.74 -0.07
N ILE A 9 18.37 25.70 -0.03
CA ILE A 9 16.95 25.44 0.30
C ILE A 9 16.30 24.55 -0.75
N LEU A 10 16.58 24.78 -2.04
CA LEU A 10 16.04 23.97 -3.13
C LEU A 10 16.49 22.50 -3.03
N PHE A 11 17.76 22.25 -2.71
CA PHE A 11 18.27 20.89 -2.53
C PHE A 11 17.66 20.17 -1.32
N LEU A 12 17.35 20.90 -0.24
CA LEU A 12 16.69 20.33 0.94
C LEU A 12 15.23 19.94 0.66
N VAL A 13 14.51 20.68 -0.18
CA VAL A 13 13.11 20.35 -0.53
C VAL A 13 12.99 19.35 -1.68
N ALA A 14 14.00 19.25 -2.55
CA ALA A 14 14.01 18.31 -3.68
C ALA A 14 14.43 16.88 -3.29
N SER A 15 14.86 16.63 -2.05
CA SER A 15 15.36 15.31 -1.64
C SER A 15 14.27 14.27 -1.39
N CYS A 16 12.99 14.65 -1.35
CA CYS A 16 11.89 13.68 -1.24
C CYS A 16 11.63 13.02 -2.60
N ALA A 17 12.09 11.78 -2.77
CA ALA A 17 11.66 10.93 -3.86
C ALA A 17 10.38 10.18 -3.47
N PRO A 18 9.38 10.08 -4.35
CA PRO A 18 8.21 9.24 -4.12
C PRO A 18 8.61 7.77 -4.15
N ILE A 19 7.80 6.92 -3.52
CA ILE A 19 7.92 5.47 -3.65
C ILE A 19 7.34 5.08 -5.02
N TYR A 20 8.15 4.45 -5.86
CA TYR A 20 7.69 3.91 -7.14
C TYR A 20 7.26 2.46 -6.92
N VAL A 21 5.98 2.19 -7.20
CA VAL A 21 5.39 0.85 -7.08
C VAL A 21 5.01 0.37 -8.48
N ASN A 22 5.46 -0.83 -8.83
CA ASN A 22 4.99 -1.51 -10.04
C ASN A 22 3.81 -2.40 -9.67
N TYR A 23 2.80 -2.43 -10.51
CA TYR A 23 1.64 -3.29 -10.37
C TYR A 23 1.35 -3.94 -11.72
N ASP A 24 0.88 -5.18 -11.66
CA ASP A 24 0.41 -5.94 -12.80
C ASP A 24 -0.92 -6.61 -12.44
N TYR A 25 -1.86 -6.63 -13.37
CA TYR A 25 -3.21 -7.17 -13.13
C TYR A 25 -3.87 -7.57 -14.46
N GLU A 26 -4.83 -8.50 -14.38
CA GLU A 26 -5.59 -8.97 -15.54
C GLU A 26 -6.60 -7.89 -15.99
N LYS A 27 -6.42 -7.38 -17.21
CA LYS A 27 -7.22 -6.27 -17.76
C LYS A 27 -8.62 -6.69 -18.15
N GLY A 28 -8.85 -7.99 -18.43
CA GLY A 28 -10.17 -8.53 -18.76
C GLY A 28 -11.08 -8.74 -17.55
N THR A 29 -10.54 -8.63 -16.32
CA THR A 29 -11.28 -8.93 -15.10
C THR A 29 -12.15 -7.74 -14.66
N ASP A 30 -13.44 -8.02 -14.42
CA ASP A 30 -14.34 -7.07 -13.80
C ASP A 30 -14.19 -7.09 -12.27
N PHE A 31 -13.34 -6.20 -11.75
CA PHE A 31 -13.08 -6.09 -10.32
C PHE A 31 -14.27 -5.55 -9.51
N THR A 32 -15.32 -5.04 -10.16
CA THR A 32 -16.50 -4.55 -9.45
C THR A 32 -17.32 -5.69 -8.82
N LYS A 33 -17.06 -6.94 -9.22
CA LYS A 33 -17.72 -8.14 -8.67
C LYS A 33 -17.20 -8.55 -7.30
N TYR A 34 -15.99 -8.15 -6.93
CA TYR A 34 -15.40 -8.47 -5.64
C TYR A 34 -15.84 -7.44 -4.59
N LYS A 35 -16.18 -7.93 -3.39
CA LYS A 35 -16.70 -7.11 -2.27
C LYS A 35 -16.06 -7.46 -0.94
N SER A 36 -15.48 -8.64 -0.82
CA SER A 36 -14.89 -9.10 0.43
C SER A 36 -13.51 -9.70 0.24
N TYR A 37 -12.69 -9.57 1.28
CA TYR A 37 -11.30 -10.02 1.30
C TYR A 37 -10.96 -10.72 2.61
N ASN A 38 -9.86 -11.47 2.61
CA ASN A 38 -9.18 -11.94 3.82
C ASN A 38 -7.70 -12.17 3.51
N TYR A 39 -6.95 -12.69 4.47
CA TYR A 39 -5.52 -12.98 4.32
C TYR A 39 -5.25 -14.48 4.45
N TYR A 40 -4.18 -14.95 3.81
CA TYR A 40 -3.69 -16.31 4.02
C TYR A 40 -3.24 -16.52 5.48
N ALA A 41 -3.74 -17.57 6.12
CA ALA A 41 -3.44 -17.87 7.53
C ALA A 41 -1.96 -18.22 7.78
N ASP A 42 -1.25 -18.71 6.76
CA ASP A 42 0.15 -19.14 6.82
C ASP A 42 1.11 -18.17 6.09
N MET A 43 0.73 -16.89 5.97
CA MET A 43 1.51 -15.87 5.28
C MET A 43 2.94 -15.75 5.82
N LYS A 44 3.92 -15.88 4.94
CA LYS A 44 5.35 -15.68 5.25
C LYS A 44 5.82 -14.35 4.69
N THR A 45 5.60 -13.28 5.45
CA THR A 45 5.96 -11.91 5.05
C THR A 45 7.48 -11.67 5.00
N GLY A 46 8.26 -12.44 5.78
CA GLY A 46 9.69 -12.18 5.98
C GLY A 46 9.97 -10.93 6.84
N LEU A 47 8.92 -10.31 7.39
CA LEU A 47 9.00 -9.14 8.26
C LEU A 47 8.99 -9.55 9.74
N SER A 48 9.30 -8.60 10.61
CA SER A 48 9.04 -8.76 12.04
C SER A 48 7.53 -8.92 12.31
N GLU A 49 7.16 -9.46 13.48
CA GLU A 49 5.75 -9.56 13.87
C GLU A 49 5.07 -8.17 13.92
N LEU A 50 5.79 -7.16 14.43
CA LEU A 50 5.30 -5.79 14.51
C LEU A 50 5.03 -5.21 13.12
N ASP A 51 5.95 -5.43 12.18
CA ASP A 51 5.83 -4.89 10.83
C ASP A 51 4.80 -5.66 10.00
N THR A 52 4.65 -6.96 10.23
CA THR A 52 3.55 -7.76 9.67
C THR A 52 2.21 -7.20 10.12
N LYS A 53 2.04 -6.93 11.42
CA LYS A 53 0.82 -6.31 11.95
C LYS A 53 0.56 -4.94 11.34
N ARG A 54 1.58 -4.10 11.17
CA ARG A 54 1.46 -2.78 10.53
C ARG A 54 1.06 -2.88 9.06
N LEU A 55 1.64 -3.83 8.33
CA LEU A 55 1.29 -4.09 6.93
C LEU A 55 -0.18 -4.48 6.81
N LEU A 56 -0.64 -5.45 7.60
CA LEU A 56 -2.03 -5.91 7.57
C LEU A 56 -3.01 -4.79 7.94
N ASN A 57 -2.71 -4.01 8.98
CA ASN A 57 -3.53 -2.86 9.35
C ASN A 57 -3.62 -1.82 8.22
N ALA A 58 -2.50 -1.54 7.53
CA ALA A 58 -2.49 -0.59 6.43
C ALA A 58 -3.28 -1.12 5.21
N LEU A 59 -3.22 -2.43 4.93
CA LEU A 59 -4.04 -3.06 3.90
C LEU A 59 -5.53 -2.99 4.26
N ASP A 60 -5.88 -3.30 5.51
CA ASP A 60 -7.25 -3.21 6.00
C ASP A 60 -7.83 -1.81 5.84
N GLU A 61 -7.08 -0.79 6.27
CA GLU A 61 -7.50 0.61 6.13
C GLU A 61 -7.77 0.98 4.67
N GLN A 62 -6.90 0.59 3.74
CA GLN A 62 -7.04 0.92 2.33
C GLN A 62 -8.17 0.13 1.63
N LEU A 63 -8.34 -1.15 1.96
CA LEU A 63 -9.41 -1.98 1.39
C LEU A 63 -10.78 -1.56 1.91
N GLN A 64 -10.90 -1.27 3.20
CA GLN A 64 -12.15 -0.77 3.79
C GLN A 64 -12.49 0.63 3.27
N ALA A 65 -11.50 1.52 3.10
CA ALA A 65 -11.71 2.83 2.48
C ALA A 65 -12.21 2.71 1.02
N LYS A 66 -11.91 1.60 0.33
CA LYS A 66 -12.43 1.27 -1.00
C LYS A 66 -13.79 0.55 -0.98
N GLY A 67 -14.34 0.29 0.20
CA GLY A 67 -15.66 -0.33 0.40
C GLY A 67 -15.65 -1.86 0.41
N PHE A 68 -14.48 -2.50 0.55
CA PHE A 68 -14.40 -3.94 0.75
C PHE A 68 -14.61 -4.31 2.23
N ALA A 69 -15.15 -5.49 2.49
CA ALA A 69 -15.37 -6.01 3.85
C ALA A 69 -14.46 -7.21 4.13
N LEU A 70 -13.89 -7.29 5.33
CA LEU A 70 -13.20 -8.50 5.78
C LEU A 70 -14.23 -9.63 6.00
N SER A 71 -13.95 -10.83 5.49
CA SER A 71 -14.88 -11.97 5.55
C SER A 71 -14.15 -13.29 5.70
N ASP A 72 -14.67 -14.21 6.51
CA ASP A 72 -14.15 -15.59 6.60
C ASP A 72 -14.45 -16.41 5.33
N THR A 73 -15.40 -15.97 4.51
CA THR A 73 -15.66 -16.48 3.15
C THR A 73 -15.49 -15.33 2.15
N PRO A 74 -14.24 -14.98 1.79
CA PRO A 74 -13.97 -13.80 0.98
C PRO A 74 -14.08 -14.09 -0.52
N ASP A 75 -14.22 -13.04 -1.33
CA ASP A 75 -14.16 -13.16 -2.79
C ASP A 75 -12.70 -13.29 -3.29
N PHE A 76 -11.73 -12.82 -2.50
CA PHE A 76 -10.29 -12.93 -2.78
C PHE A 76 -9.43 -12.94 -1.50
N LEU A 77 -8.18 -13.39 -1.63
CA LEU A 77 -7.16 -13.47 -0.59
C LEU A 77 -5.88 -12.70 -0.98
#